data_AF-A0A4R8FPJ2-F1
#
_entry.id   AF-A0A4R8FPJ2-F1
#
_cell.length_a   1.000
_cell.length_b   1.000
_cell.length_c   1.000
_cell.angle_alpha   90.00
_cell.angle_beta   90.00
_cell.angle_gamma   90.00
#
_symmetry.space_group_name_H-M   'P 1'
#
loop_
_entity.id
_entity.type
_entity.pdbx_description
1 polymer ?
#
loop_
_entity_poly.entity_id
_entity_poly.type
_entity_poly.pdbx_seq_one_letter_code
_entity_poly.pdbx_strand_id
1 'polypeptide(L)'
;MSINQVLRTAAGNPDPERLRHELQESGEPEIILRRAVNGVSVAGIAAMTAVTLFQSGIVTHLPDPPEQDFDSEKVNSSEEAYSYGSPDGPLGIANHAVNIVLATSGSANRAWEAPWLPVMATFAATPAALTSMQYLFYAMPVKEKA
;
A
#
# COMPACT_ATOMS: atom_id res chain seq x y z
N MET A 1 4.68 27.47 -28.42
CA MET A 1 5.01 26.53 -27.33
C MET A 1 6.11 27.16 -26.49
N SER A 2 5.90 27.35 -25.18
CA SER A 2 6.85 28.09 -24.33
C SER A 2 8.05 27.22 -23.94
N ILE A 3 9.24 27.80 -23.77
CA ILE A 3 10.47 27.08 -23.35
C ILE A 3 10.25 26.32 -22.03
N ASN A 4 9.43 26.87 -21.13
CA ASN A 4 9.04 26.22 -19.87
C ASN A 4 8.16 24.98 -20.07
N GLN A 5 7.38 24.90 -21.16
CA GLN A 5 6.62 23.70 -21.49
C GLN A 5 7.55 22.58 -21.96
N VAL A 6 8.50 22.88 -22.85
CA VAL A 6 9.46 21.89 -23.36
C VAL A 6 10.32 21.30 -22.24
N LEU A 7 10.77 22.11 -21.29
CA LEU A 7 11.55 21.65 -20.14
C LEU A 7 10.72 20.79 -19.16
N ARG A 8 9.42 21.06 -19.00
CA ARG A 8 8.52 20.22 -18.17
C ARG A 8 8.24 18.87 -18.79
N THR A 9 8.03 18.84 -20.12
CA THR A 9 7.85 17.60 -20.88
C THR A 9 9.12 16.75 -20.86
N ALA A 10 10.30 17.37 -20.95
CA ALA A 10 11.60 16.68 -20.85
C ALA A 10 11.91 16.14 -19.45
N ALA A 11 11.35 16.74 -18.39
CA ALA A 11 11.49 16.28 -17.01
C ALA A 11 10.45 15.21 -16.60
N GLY A 12 9.58 14.78 -17.52
CA GLY A 12 8.51 13.82 -17.24
C GLY A 12 7.46 14.35 -16.25
N ASN A 13 7.37 15.67 -16.06
CA ASN A 13 6.44 16.27 -15.11
C ASN A 13 5.15 16.67 -15.84
N PRO A 14 4.04 15.92 -15.68
CA PRO A 14 2.80 16.21 -16.38
C PRO A 14 2.24 17.56 -15.96
N ASP A 15 1.47 18.17 -16.86
CA ASP A 15 0.69 19.37 -16.53
C ASP A 15 -0.26 19.07 -15.35
N PRO A 16 -0.21 19.83 -14.23
CA PRO A 16 -1.01 19.55 -13.03
C PRO A 16 -2.52 19.45 -13.29
N GLU A 17 -3.06 20.25 -14.21
CA GLU A 17 -4.49 20.17 -14.55
C GLU A 17 -4.83 18.87 -15.26
N ARG A 18 -3.96 18.46 -16.19
CA ARG A 18 -4.09 17.19 -16.90
C ARG A 18 -3.97 16.01 -15.94
N LEU A 19 -2.99 16.03 -15.03
CA LEU A 19 -2.82 14.97 -14.04
C LEU A 19 -4.05 14.85 -13.12
N ARG A 20 -4.59 15.98 -12.65
CA ARG A 20 -5.82 15.99 -11.84
C ARG A 20 -6.98 15.37 -12.60
N HIS A 21 -7.22 15.82 -13.84
CA HIS A 21 -8.31 15.33 -14.66
C HIS A 21 -8.17 13.82 -14.95
N GLU A 22 -6.96 13.37 -15.30
CA GLU A 22 -6.68 11.94 -15.48
C GLU A 22 -6.98 11.16 -14.19
N LEU A 23 -6.46 11.59 -13.05
CA LEU A 23 -6.67 10.89 -11.77
C LEU A 23 -8.11 10.91 -11.27
N GLN A 24 -8.92 11.92 -11.60
CA GLN A 24 -10.29 12.06 -11.09
C GLN A 24 -11.36 11.53 -12.06
N GLU A 25 -11.17 11.72 -13.36
CA GLU A 25 -12.23 11.55 -14.35
C GLU A 25 -11.93 10.47 -15.40
N SER A 26 -10.65 10.11 -15.62
CA SER A 26 -10.32 9.09 -16.61
C SER A 26 -10.93 7.72 -16.27
N GLY A 27 -11.47 7.06 -17.29
CA GLY A 27 -11.94 5.67 -17.26
C GLY A 27 -10.96 4.67 -17.86
N GLU A 28 -9.72 5.11 -18.14
CA GLU A 28 -8.70 4.23 -18.72
C GLU A 28 -8.32 3.09 -17.73
N PRO A 29 -8.14 1.85 -18.20
CA PRO A 29 -7.84 0.71 -17.34
C PRO A 29 -6.63 0.90 -16.42
N GLU A 30 -5.57 1.55 -16.90
CA GLU A 30 -4.37 1.83 -16.11
C GLU A 30 -4.67 2.79 -14.95
N ILE A 31 -5.49 3.82 -15.17
CA ILE A 31 -5.89 4.76 -14.13
C ILE A 31 -6.80 4.08 -13.11
N ILE A 32 -7.72 3.23 -13.55
CA ILE A 32 -8.60 2.46 -12.67
C ILE A 32 -7.76 1.58 -11.72
N LEU A 33 -6.75 0.87 -12.26
CA LEU A 33 -5.86 0.05 -11.45
C LEU A 33 -5.10 0.89 -10.41
N ARG A 34 -4.60 2.08 -10.80
CA ARG A 34 -3.93 3.00 -9.88
C ARG A 34 -4.84 3.48 -8.75
N ARG A 35 -6.11 3.76 -9.04
CA ARG A 35 -7.11 4.09 -8.00
C ARG A 35 -7.37 2.91 -7.09
N ALA A 36 -7.45 1.69 -7.63
CA ALA A 36 -7.60 0.48 -6.82
C ALA A 36 -6.39 0.27 -5.89
N VAL A 37 -5.15 0.42 -6.38
CA VAL A 37 -3.93 0.36 -5.56
C VAL A 37 -3.97 1.40 -4.43
N ASN A 38 -4.42 2.63 -4.73
CA ASN A 38 -4.57 3.67 -3.72
C ASN A 38 -5.62 3.29 -2.66
N GLY A 39 -6.80 2.84 -3.08
CA GLY A 39 -7.86 2.39 -2.18
C GLY A 39 -7.43 1.23 -1.27
N VAL A 40 -6.77 0.21 -1.83
CA VAL A 40 -6.21 -0.92 -1.07
C VAL A 40 -5.11 -0.45 -0.11
N SER A 41 -4.26 0.50 -0.53
CA SER A 41 -3.19 1.03 0.32
C SER A 41 -3.75 1.85 1.49
N VAL A 42 -4.80 2.64 1.27
CA VAL A 42 -5.49 3.37 2.35
C VAL A 42 -6.15 2.40 3.33
N ALA A 43 -6.81 1.35 2.84
CA ALA A 43 -7.38 0.31 3.70
C ALA A 43 -6.27 -0.41 4.51
N GLY A 44 -5.15 -0.73 3.88
CA GLY A 44 -3.97 -1.29 4.55
C GLY A 44 -3.40 -0.38 5.63
N ILE A 45 -3.29 0.93 5.37
CA ILE A 45 -2.86 1.91 6.39
C ILE A 45 -3.82 1.92 7.57
N ALA A 46 -5.14 1.89 7.34
CA ALA A 46 -6.12 1.87 8.41
C ALA A 46 -5.93 0.64 9.32
N ALA A 47 -5.79 -0.55 8.71
CA ALA A 47 -5.51 -1.79 9.45
C ALA A 47 -4.18 -1.71 10.22
N MET A 48 -3.11 -1.28 9.55
CA MET A 48 -1.78 -1.18 10.16
C MET A 48 -1.70 -0.08 11.24
N THR A 49 -2.56 0.93 11.18
CA THR A 49 -2.69 1.95 12.24
C THR A 49 -3.25 1.30 13.50
N ALA A 50 -4.30 0.49 13.39
CA ALA A 50 -4.83 -0.26 14.53
C ALA A 50 -3.77 -1.19 15.14
N VAL A 51 -3.04 -1.93 14.29
CA VAL A 51 -1.91 -2.78 14.72
C VAL A 51 -0.81 -1.96 15.40
N THR A 52 -0.47 -0.79 14.86
CA THR A 52 0.54 0.10 15.45
C THR A 52 0.12 0.60 16.82
N LEU A 53 -1.14 1.01 16.99
CA LEU A 53 -1.69 1.46 18.27
C LEU A 53 -1.65 0.34 19.32
N PHE A 54 -1.91 -0.90 18.90
CA PHE A 54 -1.80 -2.07 19.75
C PHE A 54 -0.33 -2.40 20.10
N GLN A 55 0.56 -2.49 19.11
CA GLN A 55 1.98 -2.81 19.29
C GLN A 55 2.73 -1.77 20.13
N SER A 56 2.33 -0.50 20.05
CA SER A 56 2.89 0.59 20.87
C SER A 56 2.30 0.69 22.28
N GLY A 57 1.30 -0.13 22.61
CA GLY A 57 0.63 -0.14 23.91
C GLY A 57 -0.29 1.06 24.16
N ILE A 58 -0.58 1.89 23.14
CA ILE A 58 -1.56 2.98 23.24
C ILE A 58 -2.97 2.42 23.41
N VAL A 59 -3.25 1.30 22.75
CA VAL A 59 -4.53 0.60 22.83
C VAL A 59 -4.29 -0.83 23.30
N THR A 60 -5.06 -1.27 24.30
CA THR A 60 -4.96 -2.62 24.87
C THR A 60 -5.96 -3.62 24.29
N HIS A 61 -6.96 -3.17 23.52
CA HIS A 61 -7.95 -4.02 22.84
C HIS A 61 -8.19 -3.49 21.42
N LEU A 62 -8.10 -4.37 20.41
CA LEU A 62 -8.47 -4.00 19.05
C LEU A 62 -10.01 -3.90 18.93
N PRO A 63 -10.53 -3.02 18.06
CA PRO A 63 -11.97 -3.00 17.79
C PRO A 63 -12.35 -4.26 17.01
N ASP A 64 -12.90 -5.26 17.72
CA ASP A 64 -13.42 -6.47 17.09
C ASP A 64 -14.71 -6.17 16.30
N PRO A 65 -14.86 -6.73 15.08
CA PRO A 65 -16.14 -6.75 14.38
C PRO A 65 -17.19 -7.50 15.20
N PRO A 66 -18.47 -7.07 15.21
CA PRO A 66 -19.53 -7.67 16.02
C PRO A 66 -20.05 -9.03 15.50
N GLU A 67 -19.23 -9.81 14.78
CA GLU A 67 -19.55 -11.16 14.31
C GLU A 67 -18.90 -12.22 15.21
N GLN A 68 -19.73 -13.12 15.74
CA GLN A 68 -19.52 -13.90 16.95
C GLN A 68 -18.49 -15.05 16.86
N ASP A 69 -17.68 -15.14 15.80
CA ASP A 69 -16.74 -16.26 15.58
C ASP A 69 -15.33 -15.83 15.10
N PHE A 70 -14.98 -14.54 15.11
CA PHE A 70 -13.63 -14.08 14.70
C PHE A 70 -12.90 -13.38 15.87
N ASP A 71 -12.08 -14.15 16.58
CA ASP A 71 -11.27 -13.71 17.72
C ASP A 71 -9.99 -13.00 17.23
N SER A 72 -10.10 -11.70 16.88
CA SER A 72 -8.97 -10.93 16.34
C SER A 72 -7.89 -10.67 17.39
N GLU A 73 -8.25 -10.70 18.68
CA GLU A 73 -7.32 -10.64 19.81
C GLU A 73 -6.38 -11.84 19.85
N LYS A 74 -6.86 -13.05 19.51
CA LYS A 74 -6.04 -14.27 19.50
C LYS A 74 -5.03 -14.34 18.34
N VAL A 75 -5.32 -13.71 17.20
CA VAL A 75 -4.42 -13.70 16.03
C VAL A 75 -3.34 -12.62 16.16
N ASN A 76 -3.67 -11.45 16.71
CA ASN A 76 -2.74 -10.32 16.81
C ASN A 76 -1.91 -10.28 18.11
N SER A 77 -2.19 -11.17 19.08
CA SER A 77 -1.42 -11.31 20.34
C SER A 77 -0.34 -12.40 20.31
N SER A 78 -0.17 -13.15 19.21
CA SER A 78 0.88 -14.17 19.11
C SER A 78 2.28 -13.54 18.95
N GLU A 79 3.32 -14.20 19.50
CA GLU A 79 4.74 -13.79 19.46
C GLU A 79 5.28 -13.48 18.04
N GLU A 80 4.56 -13.88 16.99
CA GLU A 80 4.83 -13.55 15.58
C GLU A 80 4.77 -12.04 15.29
N ALA A 81 4.00 -11.26 16.06
CA ALA A 81 3.83 -9.81 15.86
C ALA A 81 5.10 -8.98 16.19
N TYR A 82 6.17 -9.64 16.67
CA TYR A 82 7.48 -9.05 16.99
C TYR A 82 8.66 -9.72 16.25
N SER A 83 8.40 -10.55 15.24
CA SER A 83 9.40 -11.45 14.62
C SER A 83 10.63 -10.75 14.00
N TYR A 84 10.61 -9.43 13.75
CA TYR A 84 11.71 -8.70 13.11
C TYR A 84 12.38 -7.62 13.97
N GLY A 85 12.06 -7.53 15.27
CA GLY A 85 12.66 -6.51 16.16
C GLY A 85 12.21 -5.07 15.86
N SER A 86 11.17 -4.91 15.03
CA SER A 86 10.46 -3.65 14.75
C SER A 86 8.95 -3.97 14.66
N PRO A 87 8.06 -3.10 15.17
CA PRO A 87 6.63 -3.29 15.01
C PRO A 87 6.27 -3.35 13.51
N ASP A 88 5.54 -4.39 13.11
CA ASP A 88 5.10 -4.63 11.72
C ASP A 88 4.14 -3.53 11.22
N GLY A 89 3.33 -2.95 12.14
CA GLY A 89 2.37 -1.90 11.82
C GLY A 89 3.00 -0.65 11.16
N PRO A 90 3.97 0.04 11.79
CA PRO A 90 4.60 1.21 11.20
C PRO A 90 5.31 0.94 9.86
N LEU A 91 5.92 -0.24 9.70
CA LEU A 91 6.55 -0.64 8.44
C LEU A 91 5.50 -0.86 7.34
N GLY A 92 4.38 -1.50 7.68
CA GLY A 92 3.23 -1.63 6.79
C GLY A 92 2.66 -0.27 6.36
N ILE A 93 2.50 0.67 7.29
CA ILE A 93 2.05 2.05 6.98
C ILE A 93 3.02 2.71 5.99
N ALA A 94 4.33 2.66 6.27
CA ALA A 94 5.34 3.26 5.40
C ALA A 94 5.30 2.65 3.99
N ASN A 95 5.19 1.33 3.89
CA ASN A 95 5.10 0.64 2.60
C ASN A 95 3.86 1.05 1.80
N HIS A 96 2.70 1.11 2.44
CA HIS A 96 1.47 1.58 1.79
C HIS A 96 1.53 3.05 1.39
N ALA A 97 2.15 3.92 2.21
CA ALA A 97 2.34 5.32 1.86
C ALA A 97 3.20 5.48 0.60
N VAL A 98 4.29 4.71 0.48
CA VAL A 98 5.11 4.67 -0.74
C VAL A 98 4.29 4.23 -1.95
N ASN A 99 3.47 3.19 -1.81
CA ASN A 99 2.59 2.72 -2.88
C ASN A 99 1.57 3.79 -3.32
N ILE A 100 0.99 4.55 -2.38
CA ILE A 100 0.08 5.66 -2.71
C ILE A 100 0.82 6.71 -3.54
N VAL A 101 1.98 7.17 -3.08
CA VAL A 101 2.77 8.19 -3.80
C VAL A 101 3.11 7.72 -5.21
N LEU A 102 3.58 6.47 -5.36
CA LEU A 102 3.91 5.90 -6.67
C LEU A 102 2.66 5.70 -7.55
N ALA A 103 1.52 5.32 -6.99
CA ALA A 103 0.27 5.16 -7.73
C ALA A 103 -0.31 6.51 -8.21
N THR A 104 -0.19 7.58 -7.43
CA THR A 104 -0.70 8.91 -7.78
C THR A 104 0.27 9.72 -8.63
N SER A 105 1.51 9.28 -8.79
CA SER A 105 2.54 9.99 -9.57
C SER A 105 2.54 9.63 -11.06
N GLY A 106 2.84 10.62 -11.88
CA GLY A 106 2.99 10.50 -13.34
C GLY A 106 1.67 10.50 -14.10
N SER A 107 1.76 10.83 -15.38
CA SER A 107 0.63 10.83 -16.33
C SER A 107 0.05 9.42 -16.53
N ALA A 108 -1.08 9.33 -17.23
CA ALA A 108 -1.64 8.07 -17.68
C ALA A 108 -0.66 7.25 -18.54
N ASN A 109 0.26 7.90 -19.26
CA ASN A 109 1.21 7.23 -20.16
C ASN A 109 2.61 7.05 -19.54
N ARG A 110 2.69 7.01 -18.20
CA ARG A 110 3.94 6.96 -17.45
C ARG A 110 4.83 5.75 -17.76
N ALA A 111 4.29 4.67 -18.31
CA ALA A 111 5.10 3.54 -18.77
C ALA A 111 6.11 3.96 -19.85
N TRP A 112 5.78 4.97 -20.66
CA TRP A 112 6.65 5.50 -21.71
C TRP A 112 7.33 6.79 -21.31
N GLU A 113 6.63 7.67 -20.58
CA GLU A 113 7.16 8.99 -20.20
C GLU A 113 8.07 8.94 -18.96
N ALA A 114 7.84 7.99 -18.05
CA ALA A 114 8.56 7.85 -16.79
C ALA A 114 8.63 6.37 -16.34
N PRO A 115 9.26 5.47 -17.12
CA PRO A 115 9.24 4.02 -16.88
C PRO A 115 9.81 3.60 -15.52
N TRP A 116 10.62 4.44 -14.89
CA TRP A 116 11.12 4.20 -13.54
C TRP A 116 9.99 4.17 -12.49
N LEU A 117 8.88 4.91 -12.69
CA LEU A 117 7.74 4.90 -11.77
C LEU A 117 7.09 3.52 -11.64
N PRO A 118 6.63 2.86 -12.72
CA PRO A 118 6.05 1.51 -12.60
C PRO A 118 7.07 0.46 -12.14
N VAL A 119 8.36 0.62 -12.47
CA VAL A 119 9.42 -0.24 -11.94
C VAL A 119 9.52 -0.10 -10.43
N MET A 120 9.61 1.12 -9.91
CA MET A 120 9.66 1.38 -8.47
C MET A 120 8.38 0.91 -7.76
N ALA A 121 7.21 1.05 -8.40
CA ALA A 121 5.95 0.53 -7.84
C ALA A 121 5.98 -1.00 -7.69
N THR A 122 6.55 -1.70 -8.69
CA THR A 122 6.75 -3.15 -8.61
C THR A 122 7.69 -3.54 -7.48
N PHE A 123 8.81 -2.82 -7.34
CA PHE A 123 9.75 -3.05 -6.24
C PHE A 123 9.10 -2.79 -4.87
N ALA A 124 8.37 -1.68 -4.72
CA ALA A 124 7.67 -1.34 -3.48
C ALA A 124 6.55 -2.32 -3.10
N ALA A 125 5.96 -3.02 -4.07
CA ALA A 125 4.95 -4.06 -3.81
C ALA A 125 5.56 -5.38 -3.29
N THR A 126 6.87 -5.59 -3.48
CA THR A 126 7.52 -6.88 -3.19
C THR A 126 7.43 -7.29 -1.71
N PRO A 127 7.68 -6.41 -0.72
CA PRO A 127 7.57 -6.79 0.69
C PRO A 127 6.18 -7.30 1.07
N ALA A 128 5.11 -6.68 0.56
CA ALA A 128 3.73 -7.11 0.79
C ALA A 128 3.43 -8.47 0.14
N ALA A 129 3.94 -8.70 -1.07
CA ALA A 129 3.79 -9.99 -1.74
C ALA A 129 4.52 -11.13 -1.00
N LEU A 130 5.75 -10.86 -0.51
CA LEU A 130 6.53 -11.87 0.21
C LEU A 130 5.91 -12.22 1.56
N THR A 131 5.49 -11.21 2.33
CA THR A 131 4.84 -11.41 3.64
C THR A 131 3.53 -12.18 3.50
N SER A 132 2.66 -11.79 2.55
CA SER A 132 1.41 -12.52 2.28
C SER A 132 1.66 -13.95 1.81
N MET A 133 2.64 -14.17 0.94
CA MET A 133 3.02 -15.52 0.50
C MET A 133 3.51 -16.39 1.67
N GLN A 134 4.41 -15.86 2.51
CA GLN A 134 4.89 -16.58 3.70
C GLN A 134 3.72 -16.93 4.64
N TYR A 135 2.80 -15.99 4.85
CA TYR A 135 1.67 -16.22 5.74
C TYR A 135 0.71 -17.28 5.19
N LEU A 136 0.31 -17.16 3.92
CA LEU A 136 -0.66 -18.07 3.29
C LEU A 136 -0.11 -19.48 3.09
N PHE A 137 1.16 -19.62 2.70
CA PHE A 137 1.72 -20.92 2.32
C PHE A 137 2.51 -21.61 3.44
N TYR A 138 2.93 -20.88 4.47
CA TYR A 138 3.70 -21.45 5.57
C TYR A 138 2.99 -21.30 6.91
N ALA A 139 2.61 -20.07 7.29
CA ALA A 139 2.05 -19.84 8.62
C ALA A 139 0.66 -20.49 8.81
N MET A 140 -0.27 -20.33 7.86
CA MET A 140 -1.61 -20.92 7.98
C MET A 140 -1.58 -22.46 8.04
N PRO A 141 -0.90 -23.20 7.14
CA PRO A 141 -0.89 -24.67 7.21
C PRO A 141 -0.18 -25.23 8.44
N VAL A 142 0.76 -24.47 9.02
CA VAL A 142 1.49 -24.87 10.23
C VAL A 142 0.67 -24.57 11.48
N LYS A 143 0.02 -23.39 11.55
CA LYS A 143 -0.82 -23.00 12.70
C LYS A 143 -2.17 -23.72 12.74
N GLU A 144 -2.69 -24.19 11.61
CA GLU A 144 -3.90 -25.02 11.58
C GLU A 144 -3.64 -26.45 12.10
N LYS A 145 -2.37 -26.88 12.18
CA LYS A 145 -1.96 -28.22 12.66
C LYS A 145 -1.43 -28.25 14.10
N ALA A 146 -1.28 -27.10 14.75
CA ALA A 146 -0.78 -26.97 16.12
C ALA A 146 -1.95 -26.73 17.09
#